data_AF-A0A1D3LJ72-F1
#
_entry.id   AF-A0A1D3LJ72-F1
#
_cell.length_a   1.000
_cell.length_b   1.000
_cell.length_c   1.000
_cell.angle_alpha   90.00
_cell.angle_beta   90.00
_cell.angle_gamma   90.00
#
_symmetry.space_group_name_H-M   'P 1'
#
loop_
_entity.id
_entity.type
_entity.pdbx_description
1 polymer ?
#
loop_
_entity_poly.entity_id
_entity_poly.type
_entity_poly.pdbx_seq_one_letter_code
_entity_poly.pdbx_strand_id
1 'polypeptide(L)'
;MKILTTILVLFIILKCVLSFNLRVFFIIIFFLFLGIGPKGKSIYLDKDPKKESNIDQSKNKIFEEFDKISDDFSDDINAIKQTIKDLFLDVEGSFEDTSDDVVKLLSKYSFVPEEKLNIIDGILRSFIENSKTHIFNSPNAYINTQKEKIKNVCDFTLKKLNSLIQINELNKNHIILKYGKGEAKKGVLESIRNNDNISKNLKSELLKYENVSNQNIRISELIDFITPIYEDFINKLVDLINDLQIKLNKIPK
;
A
#
# COMPACT_ATOMS: atom_id res chain seq x y z
N MET A 1 0.05 -38.52 26.02
CA MET A 1 0.98 -37.50 25.51
C MET A 1 0.45 -36.66 24.34
N LYS A 2 -0.33 -37.20 23.38
CA LYS A 2 -0.80 -36.43 22.20
C LYS A 2 -1.79 -35.30 22.48
N ILE A 3 -2.68 -35.45 23.47
CA ILE A 3 -3.70 -34.43 23.82
C ILE A 3 -3.06 -33.17 24.41
N LEU A 4 -2.01 -33.33 25.22
CA LEU A 4 -1.33 -32.21 25.88
C LEU A 4 -0.62 -31.31 24.86
N THR A 5 -0.01 -31.91 23.83
CA THR A 5 0.64 -31.17 22.72
C THR A 5 -0.36 -30.42 21.86
N THR A 6 -1.54 -30.97 21.57
CA THR A 6 -2.56 -30.27 20.77
C THR A 6 -3.13 -29.06 21.52
N ILE A 7 -3.35 -29.19 22.83
CA ILE A 7 -3.79 -28.08 23.68
C ILE A 7 -2.71 -26.99 23.75
N LEU A 8 -1.43 -27.37 23.87
CA LEU A 8 -0.32 -26.42 23.90
C LEU A 8 -0.23 -25.62 22.59
N VAL A 9 -0.37 -26.29 21.43
CA VAL A 9 -0.38 -25.64 20.11
C VAL A 9 -1.57 -24.70 19.98
N LEU A 10 -2.76 -25.10 20.45
CA LEU A 10 -3.94 -24.24 20.47
C LEU A 10 -3.72 -22.99 21.32
N PHE A 11 -3.09 -23.12 22.50
CA PHE A 11 -2.74 -21.98 23.36
C PHE A 11 -1.70 -21.05 22.73
N ILE A 12 -0.73 -21.58 21.97
CA ILE A 12 0.26 -20.79 21.24
C ILE A 12 -0.41 -20.00 20.12
N ILE A 13 -1.27 -20.64 19.32
CA ILE A 13 -2.04 -19.98 18.26
C ILE A 13 -2.96 -18.91 18.86
N LEU A 14 -3.66 -19.22 19.95
CA LEU A 14 -4.55 -18.28 20.64
C LEU A 14 -3.76 -17.09 21.21
N LYS A 15 -2.56 -17.29 21.77
CA LYS A 15 -1.67 -16.21 22.20
C LYS A 15 -1.19 -15.36 21.02
N CYS A 16 -0.87 -15.97 19.88
CA CYS A 16 -0.45 -15.23 18.69
C CYS A 16 -1.60 -14.39 18.11
N VAL A 17 -2.82 -14.93 18.04
CA VAL A 17 -4.01 -14.21 17.56
C VAL A 17 -4.39 -13.09 18.54
N LEU A 18 -4.37 -13.33 19.85
CA LEU A 18 -4.60 -12.26 20.84
C LEU A 18 -3.49 -11.20 20.82
N SER A 19 -2.22 -11.59 20.65
CA SER A 19 -1.09 -10.68 20.51
C SER A 19 -1.21 -9.80 19.26
N PHE A 20 -1.67 -10.38 18.14
CA PHE A 20 -1.84 -9.65 16.89
C PHE A 20 -3.00 -8.66 16.99
N ASN A 21 -4.14 -9.10 17.52
CA ASN A 21 -5.28 -8.21 17.75
C ASN A 21 -4.99 -7.14 18.81
N LEU A 22 -4.24 -7.45 19.88
CA LEU A 22 -3.81 -6.42 20.84
C LEU A 22 -2.82 -5.43 20.23
N ARG A 23 -1.90 -5.88 19.36
CA ARG A 23 -0.94 -4.97 18.69
C ARG A 23 -1.65 -4.07 17.69
N VAL A 24 -2.58 -4.61 16.90
CA VAL A 24 -3.40 -3.81 15.99
C VAL A 24 -4.29 -2.84 16.77
N PHE A 25 -4.89 -3.28 17.88
CA PHE A 25 -5.66 -2.41 18.77
C PHE A 25 -4.80 -1.33 19.44
N PHE A 26 -3.58 -1.64 19.89
CA PHE A 26 -2.64 -0.65 20.42
C PHE A 26 -2.17 0.33 19.36
N ILE A 27 -1.96 -0.10 18.12
CA ILE A 27 -1.62 0.77 16.99
C ILE A 27 -2.80 1.70 16.69
N ILE A 28 -4.03 1.19 16.61
CA ILE A 28 -5.24 1.99 16.39
C ILE A 28 -5.45 2.98 17.54
N ILE A 29 -5.29 2.57 18.80
CA ILE A 29 -5.36 3.46 19.97
C ILE A 29 -4.23 4.48 19.96
N PHE A 30 -3.01 4.11 19.58
CA PHE A 30 -1.88 5.02 19.47
C PHE A 30 -2.14 6.10 18.40
N PHE A 31 -2.77 5.74 17.28
CA PHE A 31 -3.23 6.68 16.26
C PHE A 31 -4.44 7.53 16.72
N LEU A 32 -5.36 6.98 17.52
CA LEU A 32 -6.51 7.71 18.06
C LEU A 32 -6.14 8.71 19.16
N PHE A 33 -5.17 8.38 20.02
CA PHE A 33 -4.74 9.24 21.13
C PHE A 33 -3.74 10.34 20.71
N LEU A 34 -2.98 10.16 19.62
CA LEU A 34 -2.18 11.25 19.04
C LEU A 34 -3.03 12.28 18.26
N GLY A 35 -4.29 11.96 17.94
CA GLY A 35 -5.22 12.85 17.25
C GLY A 35 -6.08 13.75 18.16
N ILE A 36 -6.04 13.59 19.49
CA ILE A 36 -6.89 14.35 20.42
C ILE A 36 -6.05 14.89 21.59
N GLY A 37 -5.36 16.00 21.35
CA GLY A 37 -4.91 16.89 22.43
C GLY A 37 -6.12 17.65 23.02
N PRO A 38 -6.17 17.90 24.34
CA PRO A 38 -7.31 18.55 24.97
C PRO A 38 -7.44 19.99 24.44
N LYS A 39 -8.63 20.33 23.91
CA LYS A 39 -9.03 21.71 23.57
C LYS A 39 -8.98 22.57 24.84
N GLY A 40 -7.83 23.22 25.05
CA GLY A 40 -7.59 24.18 26.13
C GLY A 40 -7.98 25.59 25.71
N LYS A 41 -9.10 26.06 26.27
CA LYS A 41 -9.62 27.43 26.42
C LYS A 41 -8.90 28.58 25.70
N SER A 42 -9.67 29.28 24.88
CA SER A 42 -9.41 30.64 24.39
C SER A 42 -9.14 31.60 25.55
N ILE A 43 -7.92 32.09 25.67
CA ILE A 43 -7.61 33.29 26.45
C ILE A 43 -7.52 34.43 25.43
N TYR A 44 -8.57 35.24 25.40
CA TYR A 44 -8.54 36.57 24.79
C TYR A 44 -7.47 37.40 25.50
N LEU A 45 -6.45 37.83 24.76
CA LEU A 45 -5.62 38.97 25.13
C LEU A 45 -5.88 40.06 24.10
N ASP A 46 -6.58 41.10 24.55
CA ASP A 46 -6.96 42.26 23.78
C ASP A 46 -5.72 43.17 23.58
N LYS A 47 -5.51 43.56 22.32
CA LYS A 47 -4.85 44.78 21.79
C LYS A 47 -3.38 45.08 22.13
N ASP A 48 -2.57 44.94 21.07
CA ASP A 48 -1.61 45.95 20.64
C ASP A 48 -1.61 45.95 19.09
N PRO A 49 -2.00 47.04 18.38
CA PRO A 49 -2.06 47.03 16.92
C PRO A 49 -0.66 47.24 16.37
N LYS A 50 0.14 46.18 16.32
CA LYS A 50 1.48 46.20 15.70
C LYS A 50 1.48 45.35 14.43
N LYS A 51 1.26 46.03 13.29
CA LYS A 51 1.64 45.62 11.92
C LYS A 51 1.54 44.11 11.62
N GLU A 52 0.32 43.58 11.64
CA GLU A 52 -0.01 42.37 10.87
C GLU A 52 -0.11 42.78 9.39
N SER A 53 0.90 42.52 8.54
CA SER A 53 0.63 42.57 7.08
C SER A 53 1.62 41.88 6.13
N ASN A 54 2.63 41.10 6.56
CA ASN A 54 3.46 40.40 5.55
C ASN A 54 4.12 39.09 6.01
N ILE A 55 4.52 38.99 7.29
CA ILE A 55 5.25 37.81 7.77
C ILE A 55 4.31 36.58 7.90
N ASP A 56 3.10 36.75 8.43
CA ASP A 56 2.15 35.65 8.63
C ASP A 56 1.58 35.09 7.31
N GLN A 57 1.37 35.93 6.30
CA GLN A 57 0.94 35.46 4.97
C GLN A 57 1.99 34.59 4.28
N SER A 58 3.28 34.94 4.40
CA SER A 58 4.37 34.16 3.80
C SER A 58 4.53 32.77 4.43
N LYS A 59 4.20 32.68 5.73
CA LYS A 59 4.31 31.50 6.57
C LYS A 59 3.17 30.52 6.34
N ASN A 60 1.94 31.03 6.21
CA ASN A 60 0.78 30.22 5.84
C ASN A 60 0.96 29.59 4.45
N LYS A 61 1.52 30.33 3.50
CA LYS A 61 1.83 29.81 2.16
C LYS A 61 2.83 28.65 2.19
N ILE A 62 3.81 28.67 3.08
CA ILE A 62 4.76 27.56 3.24
C ILE A 62 4.05 26.31 3.77
N PHE A 63 3.12 26.44 4.73
CA PHE A 63 2.33 25.30 5.21
C PHE A 63 1.49 24.68 4.11
N GLU A 64 0.80 25.52 3.32
CA GLU A 64 0.01 25.07 2.18
C GLU A 64 0.85 24.30 1.15
N GLU A 65 2.12 24.67 0.96
CA GLU A 65 3.02 23.95 0.05
C GLU A 65 3.42 22.55 0.55
N PHE A 66 3.60 22.35 1.86
CA PHE A 66 3.85 21.02 2.41
C PHE A 66 2.58 20.18 2.48
N ASP A 67 1.44 20.79 2.80
CA ASP A 67 0.14 20.12 2.81
C ASP A 67 -0.21 19.63 1.41
N LYS A 68 0.06 20.45 0.39
CA LYS A 68 -0.08 20.04 -1.00
C LYS A 68 0.76 18.81 -1.34
N ILE A 69 1.99 18.69 -0.85
CA ILE A 69 2.80 17.47 -1.09
C ILE A 69 2.16 16.25 -0.42
N SER A 70 1.62 16.41 0.78
CA SER A 70 0.91 15.33 1.47
C SER A 70 -0.35 14.91 0.72
N ASP A 71 -1.10 15.87 0.20
CA ASP A 71 -2.36 15.62 -0.49
C ASP A 71 -2.14 15.04 -1.89
N ASP A 72 -1.20 15.60 -2.67
CA ASP A 72 -0.81 15.06 -3.99
C ASP A 72 -0.35 13.58 -3.85
N PHE A 73 0.47 13.27 -2.83
CA PHE A 73 0.91 11.89 -2.57
C PHE A 73 -0.24 10.97 -2.13
N SER A 74 -1.15 11.46 -1.29
CA SER A 74 -2.33 10.72 -0.85
C SER A 74 -3.23 10.35 -2.03
N ASP A 75 -3.43 11.29 -2.97
CA ASP A 75 -4.20 11.05 -4.19
C ASP A 75 -3.53 9.98 -5.07
N ASP A 76 -2.21 10.04 -5.25
CA ASP A 76 -1.46 9.01 -5.97
C ASP A 76 -1.57 7.63 -5.30
N ILE A 77 -1.49 7.56 -3.96
CA ILE A 77 -1.69 6.32 -3.20
C ILE A 77 -3.11 5.79 -3.36
N ASN A 78 -4.13 6.65 -3.40
CA ASN A 78 -5.52 6.25 -3.64
C ASN A 78 -5.70 5.67 -5.05
N ALA A 79 -5.09 6.26 -6.07
CA ALA A 79 -5.09 5.71 -7.42
C ALA A 79 -4.40 4.33 -7.49
N ILE A 80 -3.28 4.17 -6.77
CA ILE A 80 -2.57 2.90 -6.64
C ILE A 80 -3.42 1.83 -5.91
N LYS A 81 -4.13 2.21 -4.85
CA LYS A 81 -5.07 1.32 -4.14
C LYS A 81 -6.14 0.80 -5.09
N GLN A 82 -6.75 1.68 -5.88
CA GLN A 82 -7.76 1.29 -6.86
C GLN A 82 -7.17 0.35 -7.92
N THR A 83 -5.99 0.69 -8.46
CA THR A 83 -5.31 -0.16 -9.45
C THR A 83 -5.04 -1.57 -8.90
N ILE A 84 -4.54 -1.69 -7.68
CA ILE A 84 -4.32 -2.99 -7.04
C ILE A 84 -5.64 -3.72 -6.80
N LYS A 85 -6.70 -3.01 -6.38
CA LYS A 85 -8.03 -3.60 -6.22
C LYS A 85 -8.54 -4.18 -7.54
N ASP A 86 -8.40 -3.46 -8.65
CA ASP A 86 -8.78 -3.90 -9.98
C ASP A 86 -8.00 -5.16 -10.40
N LEU A 87 -6.70 -5.27 -10.06
CA LEU A 87 -5.93 -6.50 -10.30
C LEU A 87 -6.54 -7.71 -9.59
N PHE A 88 -7.01 -7.58 -8.35
CA PHE A 88 -7.69 -8.67 -7.65
C PHE A 88 -9.05 -8.99 -8.27
N LEU A 89 -9.84 -7.97 -8.64
CA LEU A 89 -11.16 -8.14 -9.25
C LEU A 89 -11.08 -8.86 -10.61
N ASP A 90 -10.07 -8.56 -11.43
CA ASP A 90 -9.83 -9.26 -12.70
C ASP A 90 -9.57 -10.76 -12.49
N VAL A 91 -8.82 -11.11 -11.44
CA VAL A 91 -8.56 -12.50 -11.08
C VAL A 91 -9.85 -13.13 -10.55
N GLU A 92 -10.57 -12.46 -9.65
CA GLU A 92 -11.85 -12.95 -9.11
C GLU A 92 -12.87 -13.26 -10.21
N GLY A 93 -13.09 -12.33 -11.14
CA GLY A 93 -14.01 -12.52 -12.26
C GLY A 93 -13.61 -13.68 -13.18
N SER A 94 -12.33 -14.05 -13.22
CA SER A 94 -11.87 -15.23 -13.96
C SER A 94 -12.24 -16.57 -13.29
N PHE A 95 -12.62 -16.54 -12.00
CA PHE A 95 -12.94 -17.71 -11.18
C PHE A 95 -14.38 -17.75 -10.66
N GLU A 96 -15.19 -16.72 -10.91
CA GLU A 96 -16.58 -16.61 -10.43
C GLU A 96 -17.40 -17.87 -10.77
N ASP A 97 -17.34 -18.33 -12.01
CA ASP A 97 -18.02 -19.56 -12.46
C ASP A 97 -17.29 -20.87 -12.07
N THR A 98 -16.20 -20.80 -11.31
CA THR A 98 -15.33 -21.95 -11.00
C THR A 98 -15.32 -22.28 -9.51
N SER A 99 -15.21 -21.29 -8.63
CA SER A 99 -15.17 -21.53 -7.19
C SER A 99 -15.43 -20.26 -6.36
N ASP A 100 -16.55 -20.24 -5.64
CA ASP A 100 -16.86 -19.22 -4.63
C ASP A 100 -15.78 -19.10 -3.55
N ASP A 101 -15.12 -20.21 -3.20
CA ASP A 101 -14.09 -20.23 -2.15
C ASP A 101 -12.83 -19.48 -2.59
N VAL A 102 -12.47 -19.61 -3.87
CA VAL A 102 -11.34 -18.86 -4.47
C VAL A 102 -11.67 -17.38 -4.54
N VAL A 103 -12.88 -17.02 -4.95
CA VAL A 103 -13.33 -15.62 -4.99
C VAL A 103 -13.26 -14.99 -3.58
N LYS A 104 -13.82 -15.67 -2.57
CA LYS A 104 -13.75 -15.22 -1.16
C LYS A 104 -12.31 -15.08 -0.67
N LEU A 105 -11.42 -15.99 -1.06
CA LEU A 105 -10.00 -15.94 -0.69
C LEU A 105 -9.31 -14.70 -1.31
N LEU A 106 -9.51 -14.47 -2.61
CA LEU A 106 -8.93 -13.33 -3.33
C LEU A 106 -9.47 -11.99 -2.78
N SER A 107 -10.77 -11.93 -2.47
CA SER A 107 -11.37 -10.75 -1.86
C SER A 107 -10.75 -10.46 -0.50
N LYS A 108 -10.51 -11.51 0.31
CA LYS A 108 -9.80 -11.37 1.58
C LYS A 108 -8.36 -10.91 1.38
N TYR A 109 -7.66 -11.44 0.37
CA TYR A 109 -6.28 -11.06 0.07
C TYR A 109 -6.17 -9.59 -0.36
N SER A 110 -7.20 -9.04 -1.02
CA SER A 110 -7.22 -7.65 -1.49
C SER A 110 -7.15 -6.59 -0.39
N PHE A 111 -7.57 -6.91 0.84
CA PHE A 111 -7.56 -5.96 1.96
C PHE A 111 -6.15 -5.66 2.50
N VAL A 112 -5.26 -6.64 2.53
CA VAL A 112 -3.93 -6.45 3.16
C VAL A 112 -3.05 -5.45 2.39
N PRO A 113 -2.98 -5.48 1.04
CA PRO A 113 -2.29 -4.43 0.29
C PRO A 113 -2.84 -3.03 0.57
N GLU A 114 -4.17 -2.90 0.68
CA GLU A 114 -4.83 -1.63 1.02
C GLU A 114 -4.37 -1.11 2.39
N GLU A 115 -4.35 -1.98 3.40
CA GLU A 115 -3.84 -1.64 4.73
C GLU A 115 -2.37 -1.19 4.68
N LYS A 116 -1.52 -1.84 3.87
CA LYS A 116 -0.11 -1.44 3.72
C LYS A 116 0.03 -0.08 3.04
N LEU A 117 -0.79 0.22 2.05
CA LEU A 117 -0.79 1.51 1.36
C LEU A 117 -1.29 2.64 2.27
N ASN A 118 -2.30 2.37 3.10
CA ASN A 118 -2.75 3.33 4.12
C ASN A 118 -1.64 3.62 5.15
N ILE A 119 -0.80 2.63 5.49
CA ILE A 119 0.37 2.86 6.34
C ILE A 119 1.40 3.77 5.63
N ILE A 120 1.66 3.56 4.34
CA ILE A 120 2.58 4.39 3.54
C ILE A 120 2.11 5.86 3.53
N ASP A 121 0.83 6.09 3.21
CA ASP A 121 0.22 7.43 3.22
C ASP A 121 0.30 8.08 4.61
N GLY A 122 -0.12 7.35 5.65
CA GLY A 122 -0.11 7.83 7.02
C GLY A 122 1.29 8.19 7.55
N ILE A 123 2.33 7.46 7.14
CA ILE A 123 3.72 7.76 7.52
C ILE A 123 4.16 9.13 6.95
N LEU A 124 3.89 9.39 5.67
CA LEU A 124 4.29 10.65 5.05
C LEU A 124 3.52 11.82 5.67
N ARG A 125 2.19 11.69 5.78
CA ARG A 125 1.33 12.74 6.38
C ARG A 125 1.78 13.08 7.80
N SER A 126 2.04 12.05 8.62
CA SER A 126 2.56 12.24 9.98
C SER A 126 3.94 12.90 10.00
N PHE A 127 4.83 12.54 9.05
CA PHE A 127 6.15 13.16 8.96
C PHE A 127 6.03 14.65 8.63
N ILE A 128 5.20 15.00 7.65
CA ILE A 128 4.98 16.39 7.23
C ILE A 128 4.43 17.21 8.40
N GLU A 129 3.36 16.76 9.06
CA GLU A 129 2.79 17.44 10.22
C GLU A 129 3.81 17.67 11.35
N ASN A 130 4.61 16.66 11.66
CA ASN A 130 5.65 16.78 12.70
C ASN A 130 6.83 17.68 12.28
N SER A 131 7.06 17.84 10.98
CA SER A 131 8.14 18.68 10.45
C SER A 131 7.78 20.16 10.39
N LYS A 132 6.48 20.51 10.34
CA LYS A 132 5.96 21.88 10.29
C LYS A 132 6.56 22.79 11.37
N THR A 133 6.70 22.29 12.60
CA THR A 133 7.23 23.06 13.73
C THR A 133 8.71 23.44 13.57
N HIS A 134 9.53 22.54 13.00
CA HIS A 134 10.97 22.75 12.82
C HIS A 134 11.29 23.58 11.56
N ILE A 135 10.57 23.33 10.48
CA ILE A 135 10.77 23.98 9.17
C ILE A 135 10.50 25.49 9.26
N PHE A 136 9.49 25.90 10.04
CA PHE A 136 9.08 27.30 10.14
C PHE A 136 10.12 28.24 10.76
N ASN A 137 10.96 27.72 11.66
CA ASN A 137 12.02 28.50 12.29
C ASN A 137 13.32 28.49 11.47
N SER A 138 13.28 27.88 10.28
CA SER A 138 14.45 27.71 9.42
C SER A 138 14.48 28.75 8.27
N PRO A 139 15.66 29.05 7.70
CA PRO A 139 15.76 29.92 6.55
C PRO A 139 15.04 29.36 5.31
N ASN A 140 14.47 30.22 4.45
CA ASN A 140 13.75 29.80 3.22
C ASN A 140 14.56 28.85 2.32
N ALA A 141 15.88 29.03 2.23
CA ALA A 141 16.76 28.12 1.50
C ALA A 141 16.70 26.69 2.05
N TYR A 142 16.73 26.54 3.39
CA TYR A 142 16.58 25.26 4.06
C TYR A 142 15.19 24.67 3.82
N ILE A 143 14.13 25.49 3.94
CA ILE A 143 12.74 25.07 3.70
C ILE A 143 12.59 24.48 2.28
N ASN A 144 13.12 25.17 1.27
CA ASN A 144 13.06 24.71 -0.12
C ASN A 144 13.82 23.39 -0.32
N THR A 145 15.02 23.26 0.26
CA THR A 145 15.78 22.01 0.22
C THR A 145 15.07 20.86 0.93
N GLN A 146 14.39 21.13 2.05
CA GLN A 146 13.58 20.14 2.76
C GLN A 146 12.41 19.67 1.92
N LYS A 147 11.68 20.62 1.32
CA LYS A 147 10.57 20.34 0.40
C LYS A 147 10.98 19.42 -0.74
N GLU A 148 12.11 19.72 -1.38
CA GLU A 148 12.67 18.91 -2.46
C GLU A 148 13.05 17.50 -1.99
N LYS A 149 13.68 17.37 -0.82
CA LYS A 149 14.02 16.06 -0.24
C LYS A 149 12.79 15.21 0.05
N ILE A 150 11.73 15.79 0.62
CA ILE A 150 10.48 15.08 0.88
C ILE A 150 9.86 14.62 -0.43
N LYS A 151 9.75 15.52 -1.42
CA LYS A 151 9.23 15.17 -2.75
C LYS A 151 10.01 14.03 -3.41
N ASN A 152 11.34 14.06 -3.33
CA ASN A 152 12.18 12.97 -3.87
C ASN A 152 11.92 11.62 -3.17
N VAL A 153 11.54 11.62 -1.89
CA VAL A 153 11.14 10.40 -1.18
C VAL A 153 9.75 9.93 -1.63
N CYS A 154 8.81 10.84 -1.87
CA CYS A 154 7.51 10.53 -2.47
C CYS A 154 7.69 9.89 -3.85
N ASP A 155 8.41 10.54 -4.76
CA ASP A 155 8.66 10.09 -6.12
C ASP A 155 9.35 8.72 -6.15
N PHE A 156 10.32 8.49 -5.25
CA PHE A 156 10.97 7.20 -5.09
C PHE A 156 9.97 6.10 -4.69
N THR A 157 9.09 6.41 -3.74
CA THR A 157 8.11 5.45 -3.20
C THR A 157 7.07 5.10 -4.27
N LEU A 158 6.53 6.10 -4.96
CA LEU A 158 5.59 5.91 -6.07
C LEU A 158 6.22 5.11 -7.22
N LYS A 159 7.48 5.38 -7.57
CA LYS A 159 8.20 4.60 -8.59
C LYS A 159 8.31 3.11 -8.21
N LYS A 160 8.58 2.81 -6.94
CA LYS A 160 8.64 1.43 -6.44
C LYS A 160 7.28 0.76 -6.46
N LEU A 161 6.21 1.47 -6.08
CA LEU A 161 4.84 0.97 -6.17
C LEU A 161 4.42 0.66 -7.61
N ASN A 162 4.71 1.57 -8.55
CA ASN A 162 4.39 1.36 -9.97
C ASN A 162 5.12 0.15 -10.56
N SER A 163 6.39 -0.05 -10.18
CA SER A 163 7.13 -1.26 -10.59
C SER A 163 6.51 -2.53 -9.99
N LEU A 164 6.04 -2.46 -8.74
CA LEU A 164 5.39 -3.57 -8.08
C LEU A 164 4.01 -3.90 -8.70
N ILE A 165 3.25 -2.88 -9.13
CA ILE A 165 2.01 -3.05 -9.89
C ILE A 165 2.29 -3.79 -11.20
N GLN A 166 3.29 -3.36 -11.98
CA GLN A 166 3.63 -4.01 -13.26
C GLN A 166 3.99 -5.49 -13.09
N ILE A 167 4.74 -5.83 -12.03
CA ILE A 167 5.06 -7.22 -11.69
C ILE A 167 3.77 -7.99 -11.38
N ASN A 168 2.86 -7.41 -10.61
CA ASN A 168 1.61 -8.07 -10.23
C ASN A 168 0.58 -8.13 -11.35
N GLU A 169 0.63 -7.24 -12.34
CA GLU A 169 -0.15 -7.35 -13.57
C GLU A 169 0.31 -8.55 -14.41
N LEU A 170 1.62 -8.78 -14.49
CA LEU A 170 2.15 -10.00 -15.11
C LEU A 170 1.75 -11.26 -14.33
N ASN A 171 1.79 -11.21 -13.00
CA ASN A 171 1.35 -12.32 -12.16
C ASN A 171 -0.15 -12.60 -12.33
N LYS A 172 -0.99 -11.56 -12.36
CA LYS A 172 -2.42 -11.65 -12.71
C LYS A 172 -2.59 -12.41 -14.02
N ASN A 173 -1.90 -11.96 -15.07
CA ASN A 173 -2.00 -12.57 -16.39
C ASN A 173 -1.58 -14.05 -16.34
N HIS A 174 -0.51 -14.38 -15.62
CA HIS A 174 -0.06 -15.76 -15.45
C HIS A 174 -1.11 -16.63 -14.71
N ILE A 175 -1.73 -16.11 -13.64
CA ILE A 175 -2.78 -16.81 -12.89
C ILE A 175 -3.97 -17.09 -13.81
N ILE A 176 -4.46 -16.08 -14.54
CA ILE A 176 -5.60 -16.19 -15.45
C ILE A 176 -5.30 -17.14 -16.61
N LEU A 177 -4.09 -17.12 -17.17
CA LEU A 177 -3.73 -18.06 -18.24
C LEU A 177 -3.69 -19.51 -17.74
N LYS A 178 -3.05 -19.72 -16.59
CA LYS A 178 -2.83 -21.06 -16.04
C LYS A 178 -4.12 -21.70 -15.53
N TYR A 179 -4.98 -20.92 -14.86
CA TYR A 179 -6.17 -21.46 -14.20
C TYR A 179 -7.49 -20.76 -14.61
N GLY A 180 -7.48 -19.58 -15.21
CA GLY A 180 -8.71 -18.95 -15.71
C GLY A 180 -9.34 -19.71 -16.89
N LYS A 181 -10.57 -19.34 -17.24
CA LYS A 181 -11.32 -19.88 -18.39
C LYS A 181 -12.12 -18.78 -19.10
N GLY A 182 -12.72 -19.12 -20.24
CA GLY A 182 -13.64 -18.22 -20.96
C GLY A 182 -12.98 -16.99 -21.58
N GLU A 183 -13.74 -15.90 -21.64
CA GLU A 183 -13.33 -14.65 -22.30
C GLU A 183 -12.17 -13.95 -21.58
N ALA A 184 -12.09 -14.02 -20.25
CA ALA A 184 -10.97 -13.46 -19.50
C ALA A 184 -9.62 -14.05 -19.92
N LYS A 185 -9.55 -15.38 -20.08
CA LYS A 185 -8.35 -16.07 -20.57
C LYS A 185 -8.01 -15.68 -22.01
N LYS A 186 -9.02 -15.56 -22.90
CA LYS A 186 -8.82 -15.12 -24.29
C LYS A 186 -8.28 -13.69 -24.37
N GLY A 187 -8.84 -12.78 -23.57
CA GLY A 187 -8.37 -11.39 -23.49
C GLY A 187 -6.91 -11.31 -23.07
N VAL A 188 -6.51 -12.04 -22.03
CA VAL A 188 -5.12 -12.09 -21.56
C VAL A 188 -4.19 -12.70 -22.61
N LEU A 189 -4.60 -13.76 -23.32
CA LEU A 189 -3.80 -14.34 -24.41
C LEU A 189 -3.48 -13.29 -25.48
N GLU A 190 -4.46 -12.50 -25.89
CA GLU A 190 -4.28 -11.44 -26.88
C GLU A 190 -3.36 -10.32 -26.36
N SER A 191 -3.54 -9.89 -25.10
CA SER A 191 -2.64 -8.93 -24.47
C SER A 191 -1.20 -9.44 -24.42
N ILE A 192 -0.96 -10.72 -24.11
CA ILE A 192 0.38 -11.31 -24.08
C ILE A 192 0.97 -11.44 -25.50
N ARG A 193 0.18 -11.78 -26.52
CA ARG A 193 0.63 -11.82 -27.92
C ARG A 193 1.10 -10.47 -28.43
N ASN A 194 0.48 -9.39 -27.99
CA ASN A 194 0.82 -8.03 -28.41
C ASN A 194 1.80 -7.31 -27.47
N ASN A 195 2.26 -7.99 -26.41
CA ASN A 195 3.20 -7.40 -25.45
C ASN A 195 4.66 -7.56 -25.93
N ASP A 196 5.31 -6.44 -26.22
CA ASP A 196 6.73 -6.37 -26.61
C ASP A 196 7.67 -6.10 -25.43
N ASN A 197 7.13 -5.80 -24.24
CA ASN A 197 7.89 -5.50 -23.03
C ASN A 197 8.33 -6.76 -22.27
N ILE A 198 7.82 -7.94 -22.64
CA ILE A 198 8.21 -9.22 -22.06
C ILE A 198 9.17 -9.99 -22.96
N SER A 199 10.07 -10.77 -22.36
CA SER A 199 11.00 -11.60 -23.14
C SER A 199 10.28 -12.61 -24.02
N LYS A 200 10.83 -12.90 -25.20
CA LYS A 200 10.29 -13.91 -26.13
C LYS A 200 10.13 -15.28 -25.46
N ASN A 201 11.06 -15.65 -24.58
CA ASN A 201 11.01 -16.90 -23.82
C ASN A 201 9.81 -16.92 -22.88
N LEU A 202 9.64 -15.90 -22.04
CA LEU A 202 8.50 -15.80 -21.13
C LEU A 202 7.16 -15.78 -21.89
N LYS A 203 7.10 -15.02 -22.99
CA LYS A 203 5.93 -14.97 -23.88
C LYS A 203 5.58 -16.37 -24.41
N SER A 204 6.58 -17.12 -24.88
CA SER A 204 6.36 -18.48 -25.37
C SER A 204 5.89 -19.44 -24.27
N GLU A 205 6.39 -19.31 -23.04
CA GLU A 205 5.94 -20.12 -21.90
C GLU A 205 4.49 -19.81 -21.52
N LEU A 206 4.11 -18.52 -21.46
CA LEU A 206 2.75 -18.10 -21.13
C LEU A 206 1.72 -18.54 -22.19
N LEU A 207 2.08 -18.50 -23.46
CA LEU A 207 1.19 -18.90 -24.55
C LEU A 207 0.94 -20.41 -24.62
N LYS A 208 1.73 -21.26 -23.95
CA LYS A 208 1.46 -22.71 -23.85
C LYS A 208 0.11 -23.02 -23.21
N TYR A 209 -0.38 -22.11 -22.36
CA TYR A 209 -1.67 -22.28 -21.68
C TYR A 209 -2.88 -22.10 -22.61
N GLU A 210 -2.71 -21.63 -23.85
CA GLU A 210 -3.80 -21.50 -24.83
C GLU A 210 -4.55 -22.83 -25.03
N ASN A 211 -3.81 -23.93 -25.14
CA ASN A 211 -4.36 -25.25 -25.42
C ASN A 211 -4.77 -26.03 -24.16
N VAL A 212 -4.63 -25.44 -22.96
CA VAL A 212 -4.96 -26.09 -21.69
C VAL A 212 -6.41 -25.78 -21.30
N SER A 213 -7.25 -26.81 -21.32
CA SER A 213 -8.65 -26.74 -20.85
C SER A 213 -8.72 -26.88 -19.33
N ASN A 214 -9.33 -25.89 -18.68
CA ASN A 214 -9.36 -25.73 -17.23
C ASN A 214 -10.69 -26.19 -16.60
N GLN A 215 -11.32 -27.23 -17.15
CA GLN A 215 -12.64 -27.70 -16.70
C GLN A 215 -12.65 -28.25 -15.25
N ASN A 216 -11.54 -28.81 -14.77
CA ASN A 216 -11.45 -29.47 -13.45
C ASN A 216 -10.21 -28.99 -12.67
N ILE A 217 -10.17 -27.72 -12.29
CA ILE A 217 -9.07 -27.18 -11.49
C ILE A 217 -9.18 -27.66 -10.05
N ARG A 218 -8.08 -28.24 -9.55
CA ARG A 218 -7.93 -28.51 -8.12
C ARG A 218 -7.63 -27.20 -7.41
N ILE A 219 -8.56 -26.75 -6.57
CA ILE A 219 -8.44 -25.51 -5.78
C ILE A 219 -7.12 -25.49 -4.98
N SER A 220 -6.67 -26.63 -4.45
CA SER A 220 -5.39 -26.73 -3.75
C SER A 220 -4.20 -26.32 -4.62
N GLU A 221 -4.15 -26.76 -5.89
CA GLU A 221 -3.06 -26.42 -6.80
C GLU A 221 -3.08 -24.93 -7.18
N LEU A 222 -4.27 -24.32 -7.26
CA LEU A 222 -4.40 -22.88 -7.44
C LEU A 222 -3.89 -22.13 -6.21
N ILE A 223 -4.32 -22.53 -5.02
CA ILE A 223 -3.90 -21.92 -3.74
C ILE A 223 -2.38 -22.00 -3.59
N ASP A 224 -1.79 -23.18 -3.84
CA ASP A 224 -0.35 -23.42 -3.77
C ASP A 224 0.42 -22.54 -4.77
N PHE A 225 -0.21 -22.18 -5.90
CA PHE A 225 0.39 -21.31 -6.90
C PHE A 225 0.28 -19.82 -6.55
N ILE A 226 -0.88 -19.36 -6.07
CA ILE A 226 -1.11 -17.92 -5.80
C ILE A 226 -0.49 -17.47 -4.47
N THR A 227 -0.38 -18.36 -3.48
CA THR A 227 0.13 -18.03 -2.15
C THR A 227 1.55 -17.45 -2.19
N PRO A 228 2.56 -18.08 -2.83
CA PRO A 228 3.90 -17.51 -2.87
C PRO A 228 3.97 -16.18 -3.62
N ILE A 229 3.14 -16.00 -4.65
CA ILE A 229 3.03 -14.73 -5.39
C ILE A 229 2.50 -13.62 -4.47
N TYR A 230 1.45 -13.93 -3.72
CA TYR A 230 0.83 -13.00 -2.78
C TYR A 230 1.77 -12.66 -1.62
N GLU A 231 2.42 -13.64 -1.01
CA GLU A 231 3.37 -13.43 0.09
C GLU A 231 4.54 -12.56 -0.34
N ASP A 232 5.11 -12.80 -1.53
CA ASP A 232 6.17 -11.94 -2.10
C ASP A 232 5.68 -10.49 -2.32
N PHE A 233 4.46 -10.30 -2.81
CA PHE A 233 3.87 -8.97 -2.97
C PHE A 233 3.74 -8.23 -1.62
N ILE A 234 3.19 -8.91 -0.60
CA ILE A 234 3.04 -8.32 0.73
C ILE A 234 4.40 -8.00 1.36
N ASN A 235 5.38 -8.89 1.24
CA ASN A 235 6.72 -8.67 1.78
C ASN A 235 7.37 -7.44 1.13
N LYS A 236 7.24 -7.26 -0.19
CA LYS A 236 7.74 -6.07 -0.88
C LYS A 236 7.06 -4.78 -0.46
N LEU A 237 5.77 -4.81 -0.12
CA LEU A 237 5.08 -3.65 0.48
C LEU A 237 5.60 -3.33 1.88
N VAL A 238 5.87 -4.36 2.70
CA VAL A 238 6.48 -4.18 4.03
C VAL A 238 7.88 -3.60 3.94
N ASP A 239 8.71 -4.09 3.01
CA ASP A 239 10.04 -3.56 2.76
C ASP A 239 9.98 -2.09 2.31
N LEU A 240 8.99 -1.74 1.47
CA LEU A 240 8.79 -0.36 1.03
C LEU A 240 8.39 0.57 2.18
N ILE A 241 7.53 0.11 3.10
CA ILE A 241 7.19 0.85 4.33
C ILE A 241 8.47 1.15 5.13
N ASN A 242 9.33 0.15 5.30
CA ASN A 242 10.60 0.31 6.03
C ASN A 242 11.54 1.29 5.30
N ASP A 243 11.68 1.17 3.99
CA ASP A 243 12.49 2.07 3.17
C ASP A 243 12.01 3.53 3.25
N LEU A 244 10.69 3.76 3.24
CA LEU A 244 10.09 5.08 3.42
C LEU A 244 10.47 5.66 4.78
N GLN A 245 10.29 4.91 5.86
CA GLN A 245 10.65 5.35 7.21
C GLN A 245 12.14 5.69 7.31
N ILE A 246 13.01 4.83 6.79
CA ILE A 246 14.46 5.05 6.79
C ILE A 246 14.82 6.32 6.02
N LYS A 247 14.21 6.55 4.86
CA LYS A 247 14.49 7.73 4.03
C LYS A 247 14.01 9.01 4.69
N LEU A 248 12.79 9.03 5.22
CA LEU A 248 12.25 10.19 5.94
C LEU A 248 13.08 10.50 7.19
N ASN A 249 13.52 9.49 7.96
CA ASN A 249 14.37 9.70 9.13
C ASN A 249 15.77 10.23 8.82
N LYS A 250 16.25 10.08 7.58
CA LYS A 250 17.52 10.66 7.11
C LYS A 250 17.40 12.12 6.67
N ILE A 251 16.17 12.63 6.53
CA ILE A 251 15.94 14.03 6.27
C ILE A 251 16.23 14.80 7.57
N PRO A 252 17.19 15.74 7.58
CA PRO A 252 17.53 16.48 8.78
C PRO A 252 16.32 17.29 9.26
N LYS A 253 16.08 17.31 10.56
CA LYS A 253 15.01 18.09 11.20
C LYS A 253 15.51 19.50 11.47
#